data_AF-A0AAU0RAH4-F1
#
_entry.id   AF-A0AAU0RAH4-F1
#
_cell.length_a   1.000
_cell.length_b   1.000
_cell.length_c   1.000
_cell.angle_alpha   90.00
_cell.angle_beta   90.00
_cell.angle_gamma   90.00
#
_symmetry.space_group_name_H-M   'P 1'
#
loop_
_entity.id
_entity.type
_entity.pdbx_description
1 polymer ?
#
loop_
_entity_poly.entity_id
_entity_poly.type
_entity_poly.pdbx_seq_one_letter_code
_entity_poly.pdbx_strand_id
1 'polypeptide(L)'
;MKTEFSEVLQENLLFWNMWNIAYAYDLLAQNHEGYEAHFEQLREMWDFCWKAIAAKHINPDEFEQVFGKTYPAEFDDEGAFLNPGDILHQTYDDLRDTILSEFCITLLVGAFSTIYDGITSGRRYGTRAGELPIEVLYGIAASNGLENEFRSLPIVQDELAAQAKLLQDLSLPNQYTIQDRHLYRNLELMQSMQFIEQ
;
A
#
# COMPACT_ATOMS: atom_id res chain seq x y z
N MET A 1 12.73 18.07 13.41
CA MET A 1 11.45 17.59 13.96
C MET A 1 11.48 16.08 13.84
N LYS A 2 11.43 15.31 14.93
CA LYS A 2 11.25 13.86 14.81
C LYS A 2 9.84 13.65 14.28
N THR A 3 9.69 13.02 13.12
CA THR A 3 8.38 12.58 12.64
C THR A 3 7.91 11.46 13.56
N GLU A 4 6.62 11.35 13.87
CA GLU A 4 6.06 10.28 14.73
C GLU A 4 6.46 8.88 14.23
N PHE A 5 6.60 8.74 12.91
CA PHE A 5 7.15 7.54 12.27
C PHE A 5 8.55 7.12 12.77
N SER A 6 9.40 8.05 13.21
CA SER A 6 10.75 7.74 13.70
C SER A 6 10.75 6.88 14.97
N GLU A 7 9.62 6.80 15.67
CA GLU A 7 9.46 6.02 16.91
C GLU A 7 8.94 4.60 16.65
N VAL A 8 8.50 4.28 15.43
CA VAL A 8 8.05 2.92 15.05
C VAL A 8 9.19 1.91 15.22
N LEU A 9 8.94 0.82 15.93
CA LEU A 9 9.95 -0.23 16.11
C LEU A 9 10.28 -0.92 14.78
N GLN A 10 11.53 -1.37 14.62
CA GLN A 10 11.98 -2.07 13.42
C GLN A 10 11.09 -3.30 13.11
N GLU A 11 10.69 -4.06 14.13
CA GLU A 11 9.81 -5.22 13.99
C GLU A 11 8.39 -4.88 13.52
N ASN A 12 7.97 -3.61 13.67
CA ASN A 12 6.64 -3.12 13.33
C ASN A 12 6.59 -2.42 11.95
N LEU A 13 7.73 -2.25 11.27
CA LEU A 13 7.79 -1.55 9.99
C LEU A 13 6.96 -2.24 8.91
N LEU A 14 7.07 -3.56 8.79
CA LEU A 14 6.30 -4.28 7.76
C LEU A 14 4.81 -4.14 8.01
N PHE A 15 4.37 -4.25 9.28
CA PHE A 15 2.97 -4.03 9.63
C PHE A 15 2.50 -2.61 9.29
N TRP A 16 3.28 -1.58 9.60
CA TRP A 16 2.95 -0.20 9.23
C TRP A 16 2.70 -0.04 7.73
N ASN A 17 3.57 -0.63 6.89
CA ASN A 17 3.39 -0.57 5.44
C ASN A 17 2.13 -1.35 5.02
N MET A 18 1.96 -2.57 5.52
CA MET A 18 0.82 -3.43 5.15
C MET A 18 -0.53 -2.90 5.61
N TRP A 19 -0.59 -2.27 6.78
CA TRP A 19 -1.79 -1.58 7.26
C TRP A 19 -2.17 -0.46 6.28
N ASN A 20 -1.22 0.35 5.82
CA ASN A 20 -1.50 1.42 4.87
C ASN A 20 -1.92 0.87 3.49
N ILE A 21 -1.23 -0.15 2.99
CA ILE A 21 -1.54 -0.88 1.73
C ILE A 21 -2.97 -1.46 1.74
N ALA A 22 -3.46 -1.89 2.90
CA ALA A 22 -4.73 -2.61 3.02
C ALA A 22 -5.91 -1.90 2.37
N TYR A 23 -5.94 -0.57 2.35
CA TYR A 23 -7.06 0.15 1.76
C TYR A 23 -7.11 0.01 0.23
N ALA A 24 -5.99 0.30 -0.45
CA ALA A 24 -5.90 0.12 -1.91
C ALA A 24 -6.08 -1.35 -2.31
N TYR A 25 -5.51 -2.27 -1.51
CA TYR A 25 -5.63 -3.70 -1.77
C TYR A 25 -7.08 -4.19 -1.68
N ASP A 26 -7.82 -3.80 -0.64
CA ASP A 26 -9.21 -4.22 -0.46
C ASP A 26 -10.14 -3.62 -1.53
N LEU A 27 -9.86 -2.40 -2.01
CA LEU A 27 -10.56 -1.81 -3.16
C LEU A 27 -10.27 -2.59 -4.45
N LEU A 28 -9.02 -2.91 -4.74
CA LEU A 28 -8.66 -3.72 -5.90
C LEU A 28 -9.30 -5.11 -5.83
N ALA A 29 -9.27 -5.76 -4.66
CA ALA A 29 -9.88 -7.07 -4.45
C ALA A 29 -11.37 -7.10 -4.81
N GLN A 30 -12.08 -5.98 -4.65
CA GLN A 30 -13.50 -5.83 -5.00
C GLN A 30 -13.75 -5.44 -6.47
N ASN A 31 -12.76 -4.87 -7.16
CA ASN A 31 -12.93 -4.22 -8.47
C ASN A 31 -11.98 -4.74 -9.57
N HIS A 32 -11.22 -5.81 -9.34
CA HIS A 32 -10.18 -6.31 -10.26
C HIS A 32 -10.70 -7.02 -11.53
N GLU A 33 -11.98 -6.91 -11.87
CA GLU A 33 -12.51 -7.50 -13.11
C GLU A 33 -11.74 -6.95 -14.32
N GLY A 34 -11.14 -7.84 -15.13
CA GLY A 34 -10.25 -7.49 -16.24
C GLY A 34 -8.78 -7.27 -15.88
N TYR A 35 -8.42 -7.31 -14.59
CA TYR A 35 -7.05 -7.19 -14.07
C TYR A 35 -6.68 -8.36 -13.14
N GLU A 36 -7.27 -9.53 -13.36
CA GLU A 36 -7.09 -10.72 -12.52
C GLU A 36 -5.61 -11.10 -12.42
N ALA A 37 -4.87 -11.03 -13.52
CA ALA A 37 -3.44 -11.38 -13.54
C ALA A 37 -2.59 -10.44 -12.67
N HIS A 38 -2.87 -9.13 -12.69
CA HIS A 38 -2.22 -8.15 -11.80
C HIS A 38 -2.57 -8.43 -10.34
N PHE A 39 -3.85 -8.66 -10.06
CA PHE A 39 -4.32 -8.94 -8.71
C PHE A 39 -3.69 -10.21 -8.12
N GLU A 40 -3.59 -11.29 -8.89
CA GLU A 40 -2.98 -12.54 -8.44
C GLU A 40 -1.49 -12.37 -8.07
N GLN A 41 -0.72 -11.59 -8.84
CA GLN A 41 0.67 -11.29 -8.50
C GLN A 41 0.80 -10.44 -7.23
N LEU A 42 -0.03 -9.41 -7.10
CA LEU A 42 -0.09 -8.58 -5.89
C LEU A 42 -0.54 -9.38 -4.67
N ARG A 43 -1.45 -10.34 -4.84
CA ARG A 43 -1.92 -11.22 -3.76
C ARG A 43 -0.79 -12.09 -3.20
N GLU A 44 0.09 -12.64 -4.03
CA GLU A 44 1.23 -13.44 -3.54
C GLU A 44 2.11 -12.63 -2.59
N MET A 45 2.43 -11.39 -2.95
CA MET A 45 3.20 -10.46 -2.10
C MET A 45 2.44 -10.06 -0.83
N TRP A 46 1.14 -9.79 -0.97
CA TRP A 46 0.25 -9.47 0.16
C TRP A 46 0.22 -10.60 1.20
N ASP A 47 -0.04 -11.84 0.75
CA ASP A 47 -0.14 -13.01 1.62
C ASP A 47 1.20 -13.31 2.31
N PHE A 48 2.30 -13.20 1.56
CA PHE A 48 3.65 -13.33 2.12
C PHE A 48 3.90 -12.33 3.26
N CYS A 49 3.62 -11.05 3.02
CA CYS A 49 3.88 -10.01 4.01
C CYS A 49 3.08 -10.21 5.29
N TRP A 50 1.81 -10.58 5.20
CA TRP A 50 0.99 -10.86 6.38
C TRP A 50 1.43 -12.11 7.14
N LYS A 51 1.87 -13.15 6.44
CA LYS A 51 2.50 -14.33 7.05
C LYS A 51 3.79 -13.95 7.80
N ALA A 52 4.64 -13.12 7.19
CA ALA A 52 5.88 -12.65 7.80
C ALA A 52 5.63 -11.78 9.04
N ILE A 53 4.61 -10.91 9.01
CA ILE A 53 4.15 -10.12 10.17
C ILE A 53 3.74 -11.05 11.31
N ALA A 54 2.85 -12.01 11.05
CA ALA A 54 2.35 -12.92 12.08
C ALA A 54 3.46 -13.80 12.69
N ALA A 55 4.46 -14.17 11.88
CA ALA A 55 5.63 -14.92 12.32
C ALA A 55 6.73 -14.05 12.97
N LYS A 56 6.62 -12.72 12.90
CA LYS A 56 7.69 -11.75 13.23
C LYS A 56 9.02 -12.08 12.56
N HIS A 57 8.96 -12.67 11.37
CA HIS A 57 10.13 -13.17 10.67
C HIS A 57 9.90 -13.16 9.17
N ILE A 58 10.87 -12.60 8.44
CA ILE A 58 10.92 -12.64 6.98
C ILE A 58 11.87 -13.78 6.62
N ASN A 59 11.32 -14.84 6.03
CA ASN A 59 12.13 -15.92 5.46
C ASN A 59 12.76 -15.40 4.15
N PRO A 60 14.11 -15.33 4.04
CA PRO A 60 14.76 -14.76 2.86
C PRO A 60 14.50 -15.53 1.56
N ASP A 61 14.45 -16.87 1.62
CA ASP A 61 14.25 -17.70 0.44
C ASP A 61 12.82 -17.56 -0.10
N GLU A 62 11.83 -17.55 0.80
CA GLU A 62 10.43 -17.33 0.43
C GLU A 62 10.20 -15.89 -0.06
N PHE A 63 10.87 -14.92 0.56
CA PHE A 63 10.84 -13.52 0.13
C PHE A 63 11.36 -13.38 -1.31
N GLU A 64 12.53 -13.94 -1.61
CA GLU A 64 13.11 -13.91 -2.95
C GLU A 64 12.22 -14.67 -3.96
N GLN A 65 11.64 -15.79 -3.57
CA GLN A 65 10.73 -16.55 -4.41
C GLN A 65 9.46 -15.75 -4.79
N VAL A 66 8.95 -14.92 -3.88
CA VAL A 66 7.73 -14.13 -4.11
C VAL A 66 8.04 -12.80 -4.77
N PHE A 67 8.90 -11.99 -4.16
CA PHE A 67 9.21 -10.64 -4.63
C PHE A 67 10.20 -10.64 -5.80
N GLY A 68 11.15 -11.57 -5.86
CA GLY A 68 12.16 -11.66 -6.92
C GLY A 68 11.59 -11.99 -8.31
N LYS A 69 10.31 -12.39 -8.39
CA LYS A 69 9.58 -12.52 -9.65
C LYS A 69 9.30 -11.17 -10.30
N THR A 70 9.21 -10.11 -9.49
CA THR A 70 8.78 -8.77 -9.89
C THR A 70 9.88 -7.75 -9.69
N TYR A 71 10.54 -7.76 -8.54
CA TYR A 71 11.56 -6.78 -8.15
C TYR A 71 12.98 -7.39 -8.17
N PRO A 72 14.05 -6.60 -8.36
CA PRO A 72 14.04 -5.14 -8.47
C PRO A 72 13.43 -4.67 -9.79
N ALA A 73 12.66 -3.59 -9.69
CA ALA A 73 12.22 -2.81 -10.84
C ALA A 73 13.38 -1.92 -11.31
N GLU A 74 13.75 -1.99 -12.59
CA GLU A 74 14.74 -1.08 -13.19
C GLU A 74 14.02 -0.05 -14.06
N PHE A 75 14.33 1.24 -13.84
CA PHE A 75 13.76 2.36 -14.57
C PHE A 75 14.83 3.08 -15.40
N ASP A 76 14.44 3.60 -16.56
CA ASP A 76 15.26 4.54 -17.32
C ASP A 76 15.15 5.98 -16.77
N ASP A 77 15.87 6.90 -17.40
CA ASP A 77 15.91 8.31 -17.00
C ASP A 77 14.56 9.03 -17.18
N GLU A 78 13.62 8.44 -17.92
CA GLU A 78 12.29 8.97 -18.23
C GLU A 78 11.20 8.34 -17.33
N GLY A 79 11.57 7.35 -16.51
CA GLY A 79 10.68 6.67 -15.57
C GLY A 79 10.00 5.42 -16.13
N ALA A 80 10.38 4.97 -17.33
CA ALA A 80 9.87 3.75 -17.94
C ALA A 80 10.68 2.52 -17.51
N PHE A 81 10.09 1.33 -17.52
CA PHE A 81 10.77 0.10 -17.13
C PHE A 81 11.79 -0.36 -18.18
N LEU A 82 13.04 -0.55 -17.77
CA LEU A 82 14.13 -1.01 -18.65
C LEU A 82 13.99 -2.49 -19.06
N ASN A 83 13.34 -3.32 -18.25
CA ASN A 83 13.12 -4.73 -18.53
C ASN A 83 11.86 -5.28 -17.82
N PRO A 84 10.66 -5.02 -18.36
CA PRO A 84 9.42 -5.41 -17.70
C PRO A 84 9.23 -6.93 -17.81
N GLY A 85 9.68 -7.64 -16.77
CA GLY A 85 9.70 -9.11 -16.70
C GLY A 85 8.34 -9.76 -16.43
N ASP A 86 7.36 -8.97 -15.96
CA ASP A 86 6.01 -9.44 -15.59
C ASP A 86 4.92 -8.44 -16.02
N ILE A 87 3.66 -8.82 -15.78
CA ILE A 87 2.50 -8.04 -16.22
C ILE A 87 2.37 -6.70 -15.47
N LEU A 88 2.78 -6.63 -14.20
CA LEU A 88 2.70 -5.41 -13.39
C LEU A 88 3.59 -4.32 -13.99
N HIS A 89 4.78 -4.67 -14.48
CA HIS A 89 5.70 -3.74 -15.11
C HIS A 89 5.45 -3.55 -16.61
N GLN A 90 4.98 -4.58 -17.33
CA GLN A 90 4.71 -4.50 -18.77
C GLN A 90 3.60 -3.53 -19.12
N THR A 91 2.58 -3.42 -18.28
CA THR A 91 1.43 -2.57 -18.54
C THR A 91 1.43 -1.30 -17.69
N TYR A 92 2.47 -1.08 -16.86
CA TYR A 92 2.46 -0.02 -15.85
C TYR A 92 2.19 1.36 -16.46
N ASP A 93 2.85 1.69 -17.57
CA ASP A 93 2.71 2.97 -18.26
C ASP A 93 1.35 3.15 -18.94
N ASP A 94 0.61 2.05 -19.15
CA ASP A 94 -0.74 2.05 -19.72
C ASP A 94 -1.83 2.19 -18.64
N LEU A 95 -1.49 2.04 -17.36
CA LEU A 95 -2.45 2.15 -16.24
C LEU A 95 -2.83 3.62 -16.01
N ARG A 96 -4.13 3.90 -16.03
CA ARG A 96 -4.71 5.24 -15.85
C ARG A 96 -5.20 5.43 -14.42
N ASP A 97 -5.00 6.63 -13.91
CA ASP A 97 -5.53 7.05 -12.61
C ASP A 97 -7.06 7.26 -12.63
N THR A 98 -7.67 7.39 -13.81
CA THR A 98 -9.14 7.53 -13.98
C THR A 98 -9.90 6.20 -13.88
N ILE A 99 -9.22 5.07 -13.75
CA ILE A 99 -9.83 3.76 -13.50
C ILE A 99 -9.36 3.26 -12.15
N LEU A 100 -10.31 2.97 -11.25
CA LEU A 100 -9.99 2.65 -9.85
C LEU A 100 -9.01 1.48 -9.71
N SER A 101 -9.21 0.40 -10.48
CA SER A 101 -8.37 -0.79 -10.41
C SER A 101 -6.96 -0.53 -10.95
N GLU A 102 -6.84 0.14 -12.08
CA GLU A 102 -5.54 0.57 -12.65
C GLU A 102 -4.80 1.46 -11.65
N PHE A 103 -5.49 2.45 -11.07
CA PHE A 103 -4.93 3.35 -10.07
C PHE A 103 -4.44 2.59 -8.82
N CYS A 104 -5.26 1.67 -8.28
CA CYS A 104 -4.87 0.86 -7.14
C CYS A 104 -3.66 -0.02 -7.45
N ILE A 105 -3.59 -0.63 -8.64
CA ILE A 105 -2.44 -1.44 -9.08
C ILE A 105 -1.16 -0.58 -9.06
N THR A 106 -1.19 0.61 -9.66
CA THR A 106 -0.05 1.54 -9.70
C THR A 106 0.48 1.85 -8.29
N LEU A 107 -0.42 2.20 -7.36
CA LEU A 107 -0.06 2.50 -5.98
C LEU A 107 0.53 1.27 -5.26
N LEU A 108 -0.06 0.10 -5.46
CA LEU A 108 0.40 -1.15 -4.84
C LEU A 108 1.78 -1.56 -5.36
N VAL A 109 2.05 -1.42 -6.66
CA VAL A 109 3.37 -1.67 -7.25
C VAL A 109 4.43 -0.77 -6.61
N GLY A 110 4.15 0.54 -6.44
CA GLY A 110 5.09 1.44 -5.75
C GLY A 110 5.32 1.07 -4.27
N ALA A 111 4.26 0.65 -3.58
CA ALA A 111 4.32 0.28 -2.17
C ALA A 111 5.13 -1.01 -1.95
N PHE A 112 4.90 -2.05 -2.76
CA PHE A 112 5.65 -3.30 -2.67
C PHE A 112 7.11 -3.13 -3.10
N SER A 113 7.41 -2.27 -4.07
CA SER A 113 8.80 -1.89 -4.39
C SER A 113 9.50 -1.27 -3.19
N THR A 114 8.81 -0.40 -2.44
CA THR A 114 9.38 0.23 -1.23
C THR A 114 9.66 -0.80 -0.12
N ILE A 115 8.78 -1.78 0.05
CA ILE A 115 9.00 -2.91 0.97
C ILE A 115 10.21 -3.73 0.52
N TYR A 116 10.28 -4.04 -0.79
CA TYR A 116 11.37 -4.81 -1.36
C TYR A 116 12.73 -4.16 -1.10
N ASP A 117 12.86 -2.88 -1.44
CA ASP A 117 14.09 -2.10 -1.23
C ASP A 117 14.44 -2.01 0.25
N GLY A 118 13.44 -1.82 1.12
CA GLY A 118 13.63 -1.75 2.57
C GLY A 118 14.21 -3.03 3.15
N ILE A 119 13.68 -4.18 2.75
CA ILE A 119 14.11 -5.50 3.22
C ILE A 119 15.50 -5.83 2.67
N THR A 120 15.71 -5.71 1.36
CA THR A 120 16.96 -6.11 0.70
C THR A 120 18.15 -5.23 1.09
N SER A 121 17.93 -3.91 1.21
CA SER A 121 19.00 -2.99 1.60
C SER A 121 19.23 -2.89 3.11
N GLY A 122 18.32 -3.46 3.92
CA GLY A 122 18.33 -3.31 5.39
C GLY A 122 18.09 -1.88 5.87
N ARG A 123 17.72 -0.96 4.97
CA ARG A 123 17.40 0.43 5.31
C ARG A 123 16.02 0.50 5.92
N ARG A 124 15.82 1.45 6.84
CA ARG A 124 14.49 1.77 7.37
C ARG A 124 13.59 2.27 6.24
N TYR A 125 12.40 1.68 6.12
CA TYR A 125 11.41 1.97 5.08
C TYR A 125 10.03 2.24 5.70
N GLY A 126 9.12 2.85 4.94
CA GLY A 126 7.74 3.12 5.38
C GLY A 126 7.46 4.55 5.84
N THR A 127 8.43 5.47 5.76
CA THR A 127 8.23 6.89 6.11
C THR A 127 7.06 7.52 5.34
N ARG A 128 6.86 7.12 4.08
CA ARG A 128 5.80 7.61 3.20
C ARG A 128 4.58 6.68 3.14
N ALA A 129 4.55 5.57 3.89
CA ALA A 129 3.46 4.59 3.75
C ALA A 129 2.09 5.19 4.08
N GLY A 130 2.03 6.16 5.02
CA GLY A 130 0.80 6.89 5.35
C GLY A 130 0.22 7.73 4.20
N GLU A 131 1.01 8.04 3.17
CA GLU A 131 0.55 8.79 1.99
C GLU A 131 -0.36 7.94 1.10
N LEU A 132 -0.13 6.62 1.02
CA LEU A 132 -0.87 5.72 0.12
C LEU A 132 -2.40 5.77 0.32
N PRO A 133 -2.95 5.55 1.53
CA PRO A 133 -4.40 5.67 1.71
C PRO A 133 -4.91 7.09 1.46
N ILE A 134 -4.09 8.12 1.67
CA ILE A 134 -4.45 9.52 1.38
C ILE A 134 -4.52 9.76 -0.15
N GLU A 135 -3.62 9.17 -0.93
CA GLU A 135 -3.64 9.23 -2.40
C GLU A 135 -4.88 8.53 -2.97
N VAL A 136 -5.24 7.35 -2.43
CA VAL A 136 -6.49 6.66 -2.80
C VAL A 136 -7.70 7.55 -2.49
N LEU A 137 -7.77 8.09 -1.26
CA LEU A 137 -8.86 8.98 -0.86
C LEU A 137 -8.93 10.23 -1.73
N TYR A 138 -7.77 10.76 -2.13
CA TYR A 138 -7.71 11.93 -3.01
C TYR A 138 -8.26 11.61 -4.39
N GLY A 139 -7.87 10.48 -4.99
CA GLY A 139 -8.44 10.04 -6.28
C GLY A 139 -9.96 9.85 -6.22
N ILE A 140 -10.47 9.25 -5.14
CA ILE A 140 -11.92 9.12 -4.91
C ILE A 140 -12.57 10.51 -4.80
N ALA A 141 -12.02 11.41 -3.98
CA ALA A 141 -12.57 12.76 -3.82
C ALA A 141 -12.55 13.56 -5.15
N ALA A 142 -11.46 13.45 -5.92
CA ALA A 142 -11.32 14.10 -7.22
C ALA A 142 -12.34 13.58 -8.23
N SER A 143 -12.58 12.27 -8.26
CA SER A 143 -13.63 11.69 -9.11
C SER A 143 -15.03 12.24 -8.80
N ASN A 144 -15.25 12.71 -7.56
CA ASN A 144 -16.50 13.32 -7.09
C ASN A 144 -16.51 14.86 -7.21
N GLY A 145 -15.45 15.51 -7.72
CA GLY A 145 -15.34 16.96 -7.80
C GLY A 145 -15.17 17.66 -6.44
N LEU A 146 -14.57 16.96 -5.47
CA LEU A 146 -14.38 17.41 -4.08
C LEU A 146 -12.90 17.69 -3.73
N GLU A 147 -12.06 17.98 -4.73
CA GLU A 147 -10.61 18.21 -4.54
C GLU A 147 -10.34 19.40 -3.61
N ASN A 148 -11.15 20.45 -3.71
CA ASN A 148 -10.98 21.67 -2.93
C ASN A 148 -11.35 21.47 -1.45
N GLU A 149 -12.29 20.57 -1.17
CA GLU A 149 -12.73 20.22 0.17
C GLU A 149 -11.98 19.03 0.77
N PHE A 150 -11.07 18.39 0.01
CA PHE A 150 -10.43 17.11 0.36
C PHE A 150 -9.99 17.03 1.83
N ARG A 151 -9.23 18.03 2.30
CA ARG A 151 -8.71 18.06 3.68
C ARG A 151 -9.80 18.13 4.75
N SER A 152 -10.98 18.66 4.42
CA SER A 152 -12.11 18.76 5.36
C SER A 152 -13.05 17.56 5.32
N LEU A 153 -12.86 16.61 4.40
CA LEU A 153 -13.71 15.43 4.31
C LEU A 153 -13.58 14.57 5.58
N PRO A 154 -14.70 14.11 6.18
CA PRO A 154 -14.66 13.29 7.39
C PRO A 154 -13.80 12.02 7.26
N ILE A 155 -13.87 11.34 6.12
CA ILE A 155 -13.06 10.15 5.80
C ILE A 155 -11.55 10.42 5.88
N VAL A 156 -11.10 11.61 5.46
CA VAL A 156 -9.68 11.99 5.50
C VAL A 156 -9.23 12.32 6.91
N GLN A 157 -10.05 13.05 7.67
CA GLN A 157 -9.74 13.35 9.07
C GLN A 157 -9.69 12.09 9.94
N ASP A 158 -10.61 11.15 9.70
CA ASP A 158 -10.63 9.87 10.40
C ASP A 158 -9.41 9.00 10.06
N GLU A 159 -9.02 8.88 8.79
CA GLU A 159 -7.82 8.13 8.38
C GLU A 159 -6.55 8.73 9.00
N LEU A 160 -6.40 10.06 9.02
CA LEU A 160 -5.27 10.71 9.68
C LEU A 160 -5.24 10.45 11.19
N ALA A 161 -6.40 10.46 11.85
CA ALA A 161 -6.50 10.15 13.27
C ALA A 161 -6.18 8.67 13.57
N ALA A 162 -6.65 7.75 12.71
CA ALA A 162 -6.36 6.33 12.80
C ALA A 162 -4.85 6.07 12.63
N GLN A 163 -4.21 6.71 11.65
CA GLN A 163 -2.75 6.64 11.45
C GLN A 163 -1.98 7.15 12.66
N ALA A 164 -2.34 8.32 13.20
CA ALA A 164 -1.68 8.89 14.37
C ALA A 164 -1.79 7.96 15.60
N LYS A 165 -2.98 7.37 15.81
CA LYS A 165 -3.18 6.41 16.89
C LYS A 165 -2.37 5.13 16.68
N LEU A 166 -2.33 4.61 15.46
CA LEU A 166 -1.54 3.43 15.15
C LEU A 166 -0.04 3.68 15.35
N LEU A 167 0.48 4.84 14.91
CA LEU A 167 1.90 5.19 15.08
C LEU A 167 2.33 5.18 16.55
N GLN A 168 1.46 5.60 17.48
CA GLN A 168 1.72 5.52 18.92
C GLN A 168 1.90 4.07 19.37
N ASP A 169 1.01 3.17 18.96
CA ASP A 169 1.09 1.75 19.33
C ASP A 169 2.28 1.03 18.70
N LEU A 170 2.69 1.45 17.50
CA LEU A 170 3.82 0.88 16.79
C LEU A 170 5.18 1.20 17.42
N SER A 171 5.22 2.10 18.40
CA SER A 171 6.40 2.33 19.25
C SER A 171 6.61 1.24 20.32
N LEU A 172 5.65 0.32 20.48
CA LEU A 172 5.69 -0.76 21.45
C LEU A 172 5.74 -2.13 20.77
N PRO A 173 6.37 -3.14 21.38
CA PRO A 173 6.31 -4.51 20.88
C PRO A 173 4.87 -5.01 20.92
N ASN A 174 4.36 -5.48 19.78
CA ASN A 174 3.01 -6.02 19.67
C ASN A 174 3.01 -7.24 18.73
N GLN A 175 1.93 -8.04 18.75
CA GLN A 175 1.78 -9.19 17.87
C GLN A 175 0.60 -8.96 16.93
N TYR A 176 0.89 -8.28 15.82
CA TYR A 176 -0.11 -8.00 14.79
C TYR A 176 -0.33 -9.19 13.85
N THR A 177 -1.51 -9.22 13.25
CA THR A 177 -1.94 -10.21 12.25
C THR A 177 -2.77 -9.52 11.16
N ILE A 178 -3.16 -10.27 10.12
CA ILE A 178 -4.05 -9.77 9.06
C ILE A 178 -5.42 -9.32 9.57
N GLN A 179 -5.86 -9.80 10.74
CA GLN A 179 -7.12 -9.34 11.36
C GLN A 179 -7.01 -7.88 11.81
N ASP A 180 -5.79 -7.39 12.03
CA ASP A 180 -5.50 -6.02 12.47
C ASP A 180 -5.28 -5.05 11.31
N ARG A 181 -5.50 -5.47 10.05
CA ARG A 181 -5.24 -4.64 8.85
C ARG A 181 -6.07 -3.34 8.76
N HIS A 182 -7.12 -3.24 9.57
CA HIS A 182 -7.92 -2.02 9.74
C HIS A 182 -8.00 -1.55 11.19
N LEU A 183 -7.03 -1.93 12.03
CA LEU A 183 -6.97 -1.46 13.41
C LEU A 183 -7.08 0.08 13.43
N TYR A 184 -8.04 0.60 14.20
CA TYR A 184 -8.40 2.02 14.32
C TYR A 184 -9.13 2.70 13.17
N ARG A 185 -9.24 2.08 11.99
CA ARG A 185 -10.00 2.65 10.87
C ARG A 185 -11.51 2.55 11.09
N ASN A 186 -12.23 3.58 10.70
CA ASN A 186 -13.68 3.52 10.56
C ASN A 186 -14.07 2.99 9.16
N LEU A 187 -14.38 1.70 9.08
CA LEU A 187 -14.74 1.05 7.81
C LEU A 187 -15.99 1.63 7.15
N GLU A 188 -16.97 2.10 7.92
CA GLU A 188 -18.17 2.74 7.38
C GLU A 188 -17.81 4.06 6.69
N LEU A 189 -16.92 4.86 7.31
CA LEU A 189 -16.42 6.08 6.67
C LEU A 189 -15.57 5.76 5.45
N MET A 190 -14.71 4.74 5.49
CA MET A 190 -13.90 4.34 4.32
C MET A 190 -14.77 3.98 3.11
N GLN A 191 -15.98 3.46 3.35
CA GLN A 191 -16.94 3.09 2.31
C GLN A 191 -17.97 4.20 2.01
N SER A 192 -17.86 5.37 2.65
CA SER A 192 -18.86 6.46 2.56
C SER A 192 -18.84 7.20 1.22
N MET A 193 -17.79 7.03 0.43
CA MET A 193 -17.62 7.67 -0.88
C MET A 193 -17.13 6.63 -1.89
N GLN A 194 -17.74 6.63 -3.06
CA GLN A 194 -17.37 5.74 -4.16
C GLN A 194 -16.57 6.48 -5.22
N PHE A 195 -15.63 5.78 -5.84
CA PHE A 195 -14.96 6.28 -7.03
C PHE A 195 -15.95 6.36 -8.20
N ILE A 196 -15.91 7.45 -8.96
CA ILE A 196 -16.73 7.64 -10.17
C ILE A 196 -15.79 7.54 -11.37
N GLU A 197 -15.90 6.46 -12.16
CA GLU A 197 -15.15 6.33 -13.42
C GLU A 197 -15.51 7.49 -14.36
N GLN A 198 -14.48 8.14 -14.91
CA GLN A 198 -14.60 9.32 -15.79
C GLN A 198 -14.42 8.96 -17.26
#